data_AF-A0A954IIC7-F1
#
_entry.id   AF-A0A954IIC7-F1
#
_cell.length_a   1.000
_cell.length_b   1.000
_cell.length_c   1.000
_cell.angle_alpha   90.00
_cell.angle_beta   90.00
_cell.angle_gamma   90.00
#
_symmetry.space_group_name_H-M   'P 1'
#
loop_
_entity.id
_entity.type
_entity.pdbx_description
1 polymer ?
#
loop_
_entity_poly.entity_id
_entity_poly.type
_entity_poly.pdbx_seq_one_letter_code
_entity_poly.pdbx_strand_id
1 'polypeptide(L)'
;MKHSLQSGFGILLLLAGWADGAAADDPELSDLRVSFQNQTLPYIRNYCVRCHSGSDPEAKLDLAMFESVESVATANQTWQIVMERILAADMPPPDADVQPVPGESEKIVRWIQEVREFEARRHAGDPGTVLVRRLSNAEYDYTIRDLTGVDIRPTATFPVDPANEAGFDNSGESLTMSPALLDKYLAAARSVVEHMALTPDGIAFAPHPVVTDTDRDKYCVKRIVQFYEQQPTDLAEYFLAAWQVRTGHGEDSGSIDNRIRQAAEEQKLSQRYLETVWRFLHDESVNAGPAVEIRQRWLNLPTEFEHRDNVRKQCTQLRDDVMEL
;
A
#
# COMPACT_ATOMS: atom_id res chain seq x y z
N MET A 1 -36.66 26.60 -63.98
CA MET A 1 -37.79 25.75 -63.53
C MET A 1 -37.26 24.79 -62.49
N LYS A 2 -37.96 24.69 -61.33
CA LYS A 2 -37.80 23.69 -60.25
C LYS A 2 -36.52 23.82 -59.40
N HIS A 3 -36.52 23.81 -58.07
CA HIS A 3 -37.53 23.88 -57.01
C HIS A 3 -36.83 24.39 -55.74
N SER A 4 -37.55 25.22 -54.99
CA SER A 4 -37.49 25.45 -53.54
C SER A 4 -37.07 24.23 -52.70
N LEU A 5 -36.25 24.46 -51.66
CA LEU A 5 -36.31 23.73 -50.39
C LEU A 5 -35.74 24.63 -49.28
N GLN A 6 -36.64 25.30 -48.56
CA GLN A 6 -36.38 25.91 -47.27
C GLN A 6 -36.21 24.78 -46.23
N SER A 7 -35.12 24.80 -45.47
CA SER A 7 -35.01 24.03 -44.23
C SER A 7 -34.57 25.01 -43.14
N GLY A 8 -35.52 25.39 -42.29
CA GLY A 8 -35.28 26.21 -41.12
C GLY A 8 -34.70 25.36 -40.01
N PHE A 9 -33.45 25.63 -39.63
CA PHE A 9 -32.85 25.11 -38.41
C PHE A 9 -32.99 26.18 -37.32
N GLY A 10 -34.00 26.04 -36.46
CA GLY A 10 -34.13 26.83 -35.25
C GLY A 10 -33.13 26.31 -34.20
N ILE A 11 -32.07 27.06 -33.95
CA ILE A 11 -31.15 26.81 -32.85
C ILE A 11 -31.82 27.35 -31.57
N LEU A 12 -32.29 26.43 -30.72
CA LEU A 12 -32.78 26.72 -29.39
C LEU A 12 -31.56 26.92 -28.47
N LEU A 13 -31.16 28.18 -28.25
CA LEU A 13 -30.14 28.54 -27.26
C LEU A 13 -30.73 28.42 -25.85
N LEU A 14 -30.45 27.31 -25.19
CA LEU A 14 -30.62 27.15 -23.75
C LEU A 14 -29.55 27.99 -23.04
N LEU A 15 -29.92 29.21 -22.65
CA LEU A 15 -29.16 29.98 -21.66
C LEU A 15 -29.36 29.31 -20.30
N ALA A 16 -28.46 28.40 -19.94
CA ALA A 16 -28.30 27.97 -18.57
C ALA A 16 -27.78 29.16 -17.77
N GLY A 17 -28.67 29.80 -17.00
CA GLY A 17 -28.29 30.80 -16.02
C GLY A 17 -27.38 30.17 -14.99
N TRP A 18 -26.13 30.61 -14.95
CA TRP A 18 -25.27 30.40 -13.80
C TRP A 18 -25.87 31.27 -12.70
N ALA A 19 -26.51 30.64 -11.72
CA ALA A 19 -26.83 31.31 -10.48
C ALA A 19 -25.49 31.61 -9.81
N ASP A 20 -25.07 32.87 -9.85
CA ASP A 20 -24.09 33.40 -8.91
C ASP A 20 -24.63 33.10 -7.50
N GLY A 21 -24.04 32.10 -6.85
CA GLY A 21 -24.18 31.88 -5.43
C GLY A 21 -23.46 33.03 -4.72
N ALA A 22 -24.14 34.17 -4.58
CA ALA A 22 -23.79 35.12 -3.55
C ALA A 22 -23.79 34.34 -2.23
N ALA A 23 -22.62 34.19 -1.62
CA ALA A 23 -22.45 33.56 -0.33
C ALA A 23 -23.46 34.19 0.64
N ALA A 24 -24.48 33.44 1.02
CA ALA A 24 -25.32 33.84 2.14
C ALA A 24 -24.40 33.90 3.37
N ASP A 25 -24.43 35.00 4.11
CA ASP A 25 -23.73 35.11 5.39
C ASP A 25 -24.17 33.92 6.27
N ASP A 26 -23.19 33.14 6.74
CA ASP A 26 -23.43 32.01 7.61
C ASP A 26 -24.14 32.51 8.89
N PRO A 27 -25.35 32.01 9.21
CA PRO A 27 -26.09 32.46 10.39
C PRO A 27 -25.30 32.29 11.68
N GLU A 28 -24.51 31.22 11.79
CA GLU A 28 -23.70 30.93 12.98
C GLU A 28 -22.54 31.93 13.10
N LEU A 29 -21.87 32.24 11.99
CA LEU A 29 -20.82 33.27 11.95
C LEU A 29 -21.38 34.66 12.29
N SER A 30 -22.60 34.94 11.86
CA SER A 30 -23.29 36.20 12.15
C SER A 30 -23.55 36.34 13.66
N ASP A 31 -24.03 35.28 14.32
CA ASP A 31 -24.25 35.25 15.77
C ASP A 31 -22.93 35.38 16.56
N LEU A 32 -21.85 34.76 16.07
CA LEU A 32 -20.51 34.89 16.64
C LEU A 32 -19.98 36.33 16.54
N ARG A 33 -20.19 37.01 15.40
CA ARG A 33 -19.80 38.42 15.19
C ARG A 33 -20.58 39.36 16.10
N VAL A 34 -21.89 39.15 16.26
CA VAL A 34 -22.72 39.94 17.17
C VAL A 34 -22.27 39.75 18.63
N SER A 35 -22.02 38.50 19.04
CA SER A 35 -21.54 38.19 20.38
C SER A 35 -20.15 38.77 20.64
N PHE A 36 -19.27 38.75 19.65
CA PHE A 36 -17.94 39.36 19.73
C PHE A 36 -18.02 40.86 20.00
N GLN A 37 -18.81 41.61 19.21
CA GLN A 37 -18.91 43.06 19.37
C GLN A 37 -19.55 43.47 20.71
N ASN A 38 -20.54 42.70 21.18
CA ASN A 38 -21.32 43.04 22.36
C ASN A 38 -20.74 42.53 23.68
N GLN A 39 -19.91 41.47 23.65
CA GLN A 39 -19.44 40.79 24.88
C GLN A 39 -17.92 40.66 24.88
N THR A 40 -17.34 40.01 23.86
CA THR A 40 -15.92 39.65 23.86
C THR A 40 -15.00 40.86 23.67
N LEU A 41 -15.27 41.73 22.71
CA LEU A 41 -14.45 42.92 22.46
C LEU A 41 -14.43 43.89 23.64
N PRO A 42 -15.58 44.19 24.31
CA PRO A 42 -15.58 44.93 25.57
C PRO A 42 -14.75 44.26 26.67
N TYR A 43 -14.86 42.93 26.83
CA TYR A 43 -14.07 42.19 27.82
C TYR A 43 -12.56 42.32 27.55
N ILE A 44 -12.13 42.11 26.30
CA ILE A 44 -10.72 42.25 25.89
C ILE A 44 -10.22 43.67 26.21
N ARG A 45 -10.99 44.69 25.84
CA ARG A 45 -10.62 46.10 26.08
C ARG A 45 -10.54 46.45 27.57
N ASN A 46 -11.44 45.93 28.38
CA ASN A 46 -11.53 46.26 29.81
C ASN A 46 -10.49 45.52 30.66
N TYR A 47 -10.23 44.25 30.34
CA TYR A 47 -9.47 43.36 31.22
C TYR A 47 -8.12 42.91 30.66
N CYS A 48 -7.89 43.01 29.35
CA CYS A 48 -6.69 42.45 28.70
C CYS A 48 -5.75 43.52 28.14
N VAL A 49 -6.30 44.48 27.38
CA VAL A 49 -5.51 45.44 26.57
C VAL A 49 -4.56 46.30 27.40
N ARG A 50 -4.88 46.59 28.67
CA ARG A 50 -4.02 47.41 29.54
C ARG A 50 -2.60 46.86 29.70
N CYS A 51 -2.45 45.54 29.78
CA CYS A 51 -1.15 44.86 29.94
C CYS A 51 -0.66 44.22 28.64
N HIS A 52 -1.60 43.76 27.79
CA HIS A 52 -1.32 43.09 26.53
C HIS A 52 -1.57 44.01 25.32
N SER A 53 -0.95 45.20 25.31
CA SER A 53 -0.92 46.07 24.11
C SER A 53 0.27 47.04 24.13
N GLY A 54 0.50 47.74 23.02
CA GLY A 54 1.48 48.84 22.94
C GLY A 54 2.89 48.39 22.55
N SER A 55 3.90 49.19 22.89
CA SER A 55 5.28 48.99 22.41
C SER A 55 6.07 47.91 23.15
N ASP A 56 5.63 47.50 24.34
CA ASP A 56 6.26 46.43 25.15
C ASP A 56 5.20 45.67 25.98
N PRO A 57 4.33 44.89 25.32
CA PRO A 57 3.25 44.18 26.00
C PRO A 57 3.76 42.97 26.80
N GLU A 58 3.06 42.64 27.89
CA GLU A 58 3.37 41.46 28.68
C GLU A 58 3.32 40.18 27.83
N ALA A 59 4.29 39.29 28.09
CA ALA A 59 4.52 38.07 27.30
C ALA A 59 4.71 38.30 25.79
N LYS A 60 5.00 39.54 25.36
CA LYS A 60 5.05 39.96 23.95
C LYS A 60 3.74 39.69 23.19
N LEU A 61 2.61 39.69 23.90
CA LEU A 61 1.29 39.42 23.36
C LEU A 61 0.50 40.72 23.23
N ASP A 62 0.19 41.15 22.01
CA ASP A 62 -0.71 42.28 21.75
C ASP A 62 -2.12 41.77 21.42
N LEU A 63 -3.07 42.03 22.32
CA LEU A 63 -4.47 41.67 22.14
C LEU A 63 -5.32 42.80 21.54
N ALA A 64 -4.78 44.02 21.41
CA ALA A 64 -5.51 45.14 20.85
C ALA A 64 -5.75 45.00 19.34
N MET A 65 -4.95 44.19 18.65
CA MET A 65 -5.09 43.92 17.21
C MET A 65 -6.29 43.03 16.86
N PHE A 66 -6.91 42.36 17.83
CA PHE A 66 -8.03 41.46 17.58
C PHE A 66 -9.37 42.21 17.66
N GLU A 67 -9.77 42.82 16.54
CA GLU A 67 -11.00 43.62 16.44
C GLU A 67 -12.15 42.92 15.71
N SER A 68 -11.98 41.64 15.33
CA SER A 68 -13.02 40.85 14.66
C SER A 68 -12.92 39.36 14.94
N VAL A 69 -13.99 38.61 14.67
CA VAL A 69 -14.01 37.14 14.78
C VAL A 69 -12.95 36.50 13.89
N GLU A 70 -12.77 37.04 12.68
CA GLU A 70 -11.80 36.56 11.70
C GLU A 70 -10.36 36.72 12.22
N SER A 71 -10.05 37.85 12.86
CA SER A 71 -8.73 38.05 13.47
C SER A 71 -8.44 37.02 14.58
N VAL A 72 -9.46 36.64 15.35
CA VAL A 72 -9.39 35.60 16.40
C VAL A 72 -9.23 34.21 15.78
N ALA A 73 -10.04 33.89 14.77
CA ALA A 73 -10.00 32.61 14.05
C ALA A 73 -8.63 32.35 13.42
N THR A 74 -8.02 33.38 12.81
CA THR A 74 -6.70 33.27 12.17
C THR A 74 -5.58 33.01 13.19
N ALA A 75 -5.78 33.39 14.46
CA ALA A 75 -4.81 33.24 15.55
C ALA A 75 -5.21 32.16 16.57
N ASN A 76 -5.77 31.03 16.10
CA ASN A 76 -6.30 29.94 16.92
C ASN A 76 -5.34 29.45 18.04
N GLN A 77 -4.03 29.30 17.75
CA GLN A 77 -3.05 28.86 18.75
C GLN A 77 -2.91 29.88 19.90
N THR A 78 -2.83 31.17 19.58
CA THR A 78 -2.78 32.24 20.58
C THR A 78 -4.04 32.25 21.43
N TRP A 79 -5.21 32.14 20.81
CA TRP A 79 -6.50 32.18 21.51
C TRP A 79 -6.78 30.91 22.31
N GLN A 80 -6.18 29.78 21.97
CA GLN A 80 -6.16 28.61 22.84
C GLN A 80 -5.41 28.90 24.15
N ILE A 81 -4.22 29.53 24.07
CA ILE A 81 -3.46 29.90 25.27
C ILE A 81 -4.24 30.91 26.11
N VAL A 82 -4.84 31.93 25.49
CA VAL A 82 -5.69 32.92 26.19
C VAL A 82 -6.84 32.23 26.91
N MET A 83 -7.57 31.34 26.23
CA MET A 83 -8.66 30.56 26.83
C MET A 83 -8.16 29.73 28.02
N GLU A 84 -7.01 29.06 27.91
CA GLU A 84 -6.41 28.27 28.99
C GLU A 84 -6.03 29.14 30.19
N ARG A 85 -5.48 30.36 29.98
CA ARG A 85 -5.15 31.29 31.07
C ARG A 85 -6.41 31.81 31.78
N ILE A 86 -7.48 32.11 31.05
CA ILE A 86 -8.76 32.52 31.63
C ILE A 86 -9.38 31.37 32.42
N LEU A 87 -9.36 30.15 31.88
CA LEU A 87 -9.85 28.94 32.56
C LEU A 87 -9.09 28.62 33.84
N ALA A 88 -7.77 28.85 33.84
CA ALA A 88 -6.92 28.68 35.02
C ALA A 88 -7.09 29.80 36.07
N ALA A 89 -7.86 30.85 35.76
CA ALA A 89 -7.94 32.08 36.54
C ALA A 89 -6.57 32.78 36.74
N ASP A 90 -5.62 32.54 35.82
CA ASP A 90 -4.33 33.24 35.78
C ASP A 90 -4.51 34.68 35.26
N MET A 91 -5.54 34.90 34.42
CA MET A 91 -5.80 36.17 33.75
C MET A 91 -7.26 36.64 33.96
N PRO A 92 -7.48 37.89 34.37
CA PRO A 92 -6.47 38.88 34.79
C PRO A 92 -5.72 38.47 36.07
N PRO A 93 -4.47 38.89 36.28
CA PRO A 93 -3.71 38.52 37.47
C PRO A 93 -4.33 39.14 38.73
N PRO A 94 -4.12 38.57 39.93
CA PRO A 94 -4.79 39.03 41.15
C PRO A 94 -4.54 40.50 41.54
N ASP A 95 -3.44 41.07 41.08
CA ASP A 95 -3.03 42.46 41.29
C ASP A 95 -3.54 43.43 40.21
N ALA A 96 -4.30 42.96 39.22
CA ALA A 96 -4.94 43.83 38.24
C ALA A 96 -6.02 44.72 38.88
N ASP A 97 -6.02 46.01 38.52
CA ASP A 97 -6.95 47.03 39.05
C ASP A 97 -8.42 46.70 38.81
N VAL A 98 -8.72 45.92 37.79
CA VAL A 98 -10.09 45.55 37.40
C VAL A 98 -10.15 44.03 37.20
N GLN A 99 -11.06 43.40 37.95
CA GLN A 99 -11.37 41.97 37.84
C GLN A 99 -12.72 41.78 37.16
N PRO A 100 -12.90 40.72 36.35
CA PRO A 100 -14.19 40.38 35.78
C PRO A 100 -15.23 40.08 36.86
N VAL A 101 -16.49 40.43 36.61
CA VAL A 101 -17.57 39.99 37.50
C VAL A 101 -17.84 38.49 37.32
N PRO A 102 -18.39 37.79 38.35
CA PRO A 102 -18.65 36.36 38.26
C PRO A 102 -19.45 35.99 37.00
N GLY A 103 -18.96 35.00 36.25
CA GLY A 103 -19.59 34.50 35.03
C GLY A 103 -19.25 35.26 33.74
N GLU A 104 -18.52 36.39 33.78
CA GLU A 104 -18.02 37.03 32.54
C GLU A 104 -16.95 36.20 31.86
N SER A 105 -15.94 35.75 32.60
CA SER A 105 -14.86 34.91 32.07
C SER A 105 -15.38 33.61 31.44
N GLU A 106 -16.41 33.00 32.03
CA GLU A 106 -17.05 31.79 31.49
C GLU A 106 -17.72 32.06 30.13
N LYS A 107 -18.35 33.22 29.94
CA LYS A 107 -18.95 33.60 28.65
C LYS A 107 -17.88 33.78 27.57
N ILE A 108 -16.73 34.36 27.93
CA ILE A 108 -15.62 34.56 26.98
C ILE A 108 -15.01 33.22 26.59
N VAL A 109 -14.75 32.34 27.56
CA VAL A 109 -14.27 30.99 27.28
C VAL A 109 -15.22 30.27 26.34
N ARG A 110 -16.53 30.30 26.63
CA ARG A 110 -17.55 29.69 25.76
C ARG A 110 -17.52 30.29 24.36
N TRP A 111 -17.45 31.61 24.23
CA TRP A 111 -17.39 32.25 22.92
C TRP A 111 -16.13 31.84 22.12
N ILE A 112 -14.96 31.76 22.78
CA ILE A 112 -13.72 31.27 22.13
C ILE A 112 -13.91 29.81 21.68
N GLN A 113 -14.54 28.97 22.50
CA GLN A 113 -14.85 27.58 22.13
C GLN A 113 -15.77 27.50 20.92
N GLU A 114 -16.85 28.30 20.89
CA GLU A 114 -17.81 28.34 19.78
C GLU A 114 -17.13 28.77 18.46
N VAL A 115 -16.25 29.79 18.49
CA VAL A 115 -15.45 30.18 17.31
C VAL A 115 -14.57 29.02 16.84
N ARG A 116 -13.86 28.35 17.76
CA ARG A 116 -12.98 27.23 17.40
C ARG A 116 -13.75 26.04 16.83
N GLU A 117 -14.91 25.75 17.38
CA GLU A 117 -15.80 24.69 16.89
C GLU A 117 -16.38 25.02 15.52
N PHE A 118 -16.79 26.28 15.31
CA PHE A 118 -17.25 26.78 14.02
C PHE A 118 -16.14 26.63 12.97
N GLU A 119 -14.92 27.10 13.26
CA GLU A 119 -13.79 26.98 12.34
C GLU A 119 -13.40 25.51 12.09
N ALA A 120 -13.44 24.65 13.12
CA ALA A 120 -13.18 23.22 12.95
C ALA A 120 -14.22 22.54 12.03
N ARG A 121 -15.51 22.93 12.13
CA ARG A 121 -16.55 22.46 11.21
C ARG A 121 -16.39 23.04 9.81
N ARG A 122 -16.07 24.33 9.71
CA ARG A 122 -15.85 25.05 8.45
C ARG A 122 -14.71 24.46 7.63
N HIS A 123 -13.65 24.04 8.31
CA HIS A 123 -12.49 23.37 7.72
C HIS A 123 -12.56 21.83 7.79
N ALA A 124 -13.70 21.25 8.19
CA ALA A 124 -13.84 19.81 8.24
C ALA A 124 -13.67 19.19 6.85
N GLY A 125 -12.68 18.30 6.71
CA GLY A 125 -12.34 17.66 5.44
C GLY A 125 -11.35 18.44 4.58
N ASP A 126 -10.98 19.65 4.97
CA ASP A 126 -9.85 20.38 4.41
C ASP A 126 -8.59 20.06 5.22
N PRO A 127 -7.64 19.24 4.70
CA PRO A 127 -6.39 18.96 5.40
C PRO A 127 -5.45 20.18 5.46
N GLY A 128 -5.87 21.32 4.91
CA GLY A 128 -5.04 22.50 4.73
C GLY A 128 -4.12 22.34 3.51
N THR A 129 -3.02 23.10 3.51
CA THR A 129 -2.08 23.05 2.41
C THR A 129 -1.27 21.76 2.46
N VAL A 130 -1.54 20.84 1.53
CA VAL A 130 -0.73 19.64 1.34
C VAL A 130 0.50 19.99 0.50
N LEU A 131 1.66 20.06 1.15
CA LEU A 131 2.92 20.26 0.44
C LEU A 131 3.19 19.06 -0.47
N VAL A 132 3.56 19.34 -1.73
CA VAL A 132 4.00 18.29 -2.65
C VAL A 132 5.27 17.67 -2.08
N ARG A 133 5.23 16.36 -1.86
CA ARG A 133 6.35 15.59 -1.33
C ARG A 133 6.78 14.53 -2.33
N ARG A 134 8.05 14.13 -2.26
CA ARG A 134 8.50 12.89 -2.88
C ARG A 134 8.13 11.68 -2.03
N LEU A 135 8.29 10.49 -2.62
CA LEU A 135 8.32 9.25 -1.84
C LEU A 135 9.58 9.21 -0.97
N SER A 136 9.45 8.68 0.25
CA SER A 136 10.60 8.29 1.06
C SER A 136 11.42 7.21 0.33
N ASN A 137 12.66 6.99 0.76
CA ASN A 137 13.51 5.98 0.15
C ASN A 137 12.88 4.58 0.26
N ALA A 138 12.31 4.26 1.42
CA ALA A 138 11.59 3.01 1.65
C ALA A 138 10.32 2.92 0.77
N GLU A 139 9.50 3.98 0.73
CA GLU A 139 8.31 4.02 -0.12
C GLU A 139 8.65 3.80 -1.60
N TYR A 140 9.75 4.39 -2.09
CA TYR A 140 10.20 4.21 -3.46
C TYR A 140 10.67 2.78 -3.74
N ASP A 141 11.50 2.20 -2.86
CA ASP A 141 11.96 0.82 -3.01
C ASP A 141 10.79 -0.19 -3.02
N TYR A 142 9.81 -0.01 -2.14
CA TYR A 142 8.61 -0.86 -2.11
C TYR A 142 7.75 -0.67 -3.36
N THR A 143 7.58 0.57 -3.83
CA THR A 143 6.85 0.83 -5.07
C THR A 143 7.50 0.14 -6.26
N ILE A 144 8.84 0.20 -6.38
CA ILE A 144 9.57 -0.49 -7.44
C ILE A 144 9.43 -2.01 -7.31
N ARG A 145 9.50 -2.55 -6.09
CA ARG A 145 9.27 -3.98 -5.85
C ARG A 145 7.88 -4.42 -6.27
N ASP A 146 6.85 -3.65 -5.95
CA ASP A 146 5.46 -3.99 -6.27
C ASP A 146 5.19 -3.89 -7.77
N LEU A 147 5.78 -2.91 -8.46
CA LEU A 147 5.65 -2.75 -9.91
C LEU A 147 6.41 -3.82 -10.70
N THR A 148 7.58 -4.24 -10.22
CA THR A 148 8.46 -5.16 -10.95
C THR A 148 8.37 -6.61 -10.48
N GLY A 149 7.82 -6.85 -9.29
CA GLY A 149 7.85 -8.14 -8.59
C GLY A 149 9.21 -8.51 -7.99
N VAL A 150 10.21 -7.60 -8.04
CA VAL A 150 11.61 -7.88 -7.69
C VAL A 150 12.15 -6.84 -6.71
N ASP A 151 12.89 -7.29 -5.70
CA ASP A 151 13.51 -6.43 -4.69
C ASP A 151 14.83 -5.80 -5.17
N ILE A 152 14.73 -4.79 -6.06
CA ILE A 152 15.89 -4.12 -6.70
C ILE A 152 16.59 -3.12 -5.77
N ARG A 153 15.84 -2.49 -4.85
CA ARG A 153 16.31 -1.44 -3.91
C ARG A 153 17.17 -0.32 -4.53
N PRO A 154 16.64 0.41 -5.52
CA PRO A 154 17.41 1.42 -6.23
C PRO A 154 17.79 2.65 -5.39
N THR A 155 17.17 2.87 -4.22
CA THR A 155 17.49 4.02 -3.36
C THR A 155 18.76 3.86 -2.51
N ALA A 156 19.49 2.75 -2.62
CA ALA A 156 20.70 2.49 -1.82
C ALA A 156 21.79 3.59 -1.93
N THR A 157 21.76 4.40 -2.99
CA THR A 157 22.72 5.51 -3.21
C THR A 157 22.13 6.90 -2.95
N PHE A 158 20.89 6.95 -2.46
CA PHE A 158 20.20 8.19 -2.13
C PHE A 158 20.70 8.72 -0.79
N PRO A 159 20.64 10.05 -0.56
CA PRO A 159 20.77 10.59 0.79
C PRO A 159 19.72 9.98 1.72
N VAL A 160 20.07 9.86 3.00
CA VAL A 160 19.11 9.46 4.03
C VAL A 160 17.98 10.49 4.09
N ASP A 161 16.74 10.00 4.24
CA ASP A 161 15.60 10.89 4.40
C ASP A 161 15.77 11.76 5.65
N PRO A 162 15.54 13.08 5.57
CA PRO A 162 15.69 13.97 6.71
C PRO A 162 14.65 13.63 7.78
N ALA A 163 15.09 13.58 9.04
CA ALA A 163 14.19 13.43 10.18
C ALA A 163 13.35 14.69 10.36
N ASN A 164 12.12 14.52 10.85
CA ASN A 164 11.27 15.61 11.30
C ASN A 164 11.09 15.57 12.83
N GLU A 165 10.62 16.67 13.40
CA GLU A 165 10.37 16.77 14.86
C GLU A 165 9.28 15.80 15.34
N ALA A 166 8.39 15.39 14.45
CA ALA A 166 7.29 14.47 14.73
C ALA A 166 7.70 12.99 14.71
N GLY A 167 8.93 12.66 14.29
CA GLY A 167 9.45 11.28 14.17
C GLY A 167 8.92 10.47 12.97
N PHE A 168 8.23 11.09 12.01
CA PHE A 168 7.74 10.42 10.80
C PHE A 168 8.70 10.58 9.62
N ASP A 169 8.76 9.58 8.76
CA ASP A 169 9.62 9.55 7.57
C ASP A 169 8.92 9.99 6.27
N ASN A 170 7.63 10.32 6.36
CA ASN A 170 6.76 10.64 5.21
C ASN A 170 6.18 12.07 5.23
N SER A 171 6.75 12.99 6.01
CA SER A 171 6.27 14.38 6.06
C SER A 171 6.64 15.16 4.80
N GLY A 172 5.68 15.92 4.27
CA GLY A 172 5.91 16.77 3.11
C GLY A 172 6.84 17.95 3.36
N GLU A 173 6.95 18.41 4.60
CA GLU A 173 7.89 19.48 5.01
C GLU A 173 9.35 19.05 4.89
N SER A 174 9.63 17.76 5.05
CA SER A 174 11.00 17.23 5.09
C SER A 174 11.40 16.59 3.76
N LEU A 175 10.46 15.95 3.07
CA LEU A 175 10.70 15.25 1.81
C LEU A 175 10.64 16.19 0.58
N THR A 176 11.58 17.13 0.54
CA THR A 176 11.76 18.04 -0.60
C THR A 176 12.63 17.43 -1.71
N MET A 177 12.47 17.94 -2.93
CA MET A 177 13.25 17.54 -4.11
C MET A 177 14.40 18.51 -4.35
N SER A 178 15.61 18.00 -4.58
CA SER A 178 16.76 18.80 -5.02
C SER A 178 17.22 18.35 -6.42
N PRO A 179 17.91 19.22 -7.19
CA PRO A 179 18.45 18.82 -8.49
C PRO A 179 19.36 17.58 -8.42
N ALA A 180 20.24 17.51 -7.40
CA ALA A 180 21.12 16.35 -7.21
C ALA A 180 20.33 15.07 -6.89
N LEU A 181 19.22 15.18 -6.17
CA LEU A 181 18.35 14.03 -5.90
C LEU A 181 17.61 13.59 -7.17
N LEU A 182 17.19 14.53 -8.02
CA LEU A 182 16.59 14.19 -9.32
C LEU A 182 17.56 13.36 -10.19
N ASP A 183 18.84 13.72 -10.22
CA ASP A 183 19.86 12.94 -10.93
C ASP A 183 19.96 11.51 -10.36
N LYS A 184 19.83 11.35 -9.04
CA LYS A 184 19.78 10.04 -8.38
C LYS A 184 18.54 9.25 -8.78
N TYR A 185 17.36 9.88 -8.88
CA TYR A 185 16.16 9.23 -9.39
C TYR A 185 16.32 8.77 -10.85
N LEU A 186 16.96 9.56 -11.70
CA LEU A 186 17.25 9.16 -13.09
C LEU A 186 18.22 7.98 -13.16
N ALA A 187 19.25 7.97 -12.31
CA ALA A 187 20.18 6.85 -12.20
C ALA A 187 19.49 5.58 -11.65
N ALA A 188 18.63 5.73 -10.64
CA ALA A 188 17.79 4.67 -10.11
C ALA A 188 16.88 4.08 -11.19
N ALA A 189 16.20 4.91 -11.97
CA ALA A 189 15.36 4.47 -13.07
C ALA A 189 16.16 3.66 -14.12
N ARG A 190 17.39 4.09 -14.45
CA ARG A 190 18.29 3.31 -15.32
C ARG A 190 18.62 1.95 -14.71
N SER A 191 18.96 1.90 -13.42
CA SER A 191 19.25 0.65 -12.72
C SER A 191 18.05 -0.29 -12.67
N VAL A 192 16.82 0.23 -12.54
CA VAL A 192 15.61 -0.59 -12.63
C VAL A 192 15.43 -1.15 -14.05
N VAL A 193 15.65 -0.34 -15.08
CA VAL A 193 15.59 -0.80 -16.49
C VAL A 193 16.68 -1.83 -16.80
N GLU A 194 17.83 -1.78 -16.16
CA GLU A 194 18.86 -2.81 -16.32
C GLU A 194 18.39 -4.20 -15.84
N HIS A 195 17.40 -4.30 -14.96
CA HIS A 195 16.79 -5.56 -14.54
C HIS A 195 15.71 -6.06 -15.51
N MET A 196 15.37 -5.29 -16.54
CA MET A 196 14.32 -5.60 -17.48
C MET A 196 14.76 -6.67 -18.48
N ALA A 197 13.97 -7.73 -18.60
CA ALA A 197 14.12 -8.78 -19.60
C ALA A 197 12.96 -8.73 -20.59
N LEU A 198 13.28 -8.70 -21.89
CA LEU A 198 12.28 -8.88 -22.93
C LEU A 198 11.96 -10.36 -23.09
N THR A 199 10.68 -10.69 -23.07
CA THR A 199 10.14 -12.04 -23.25
C THR A 199 9.25 -12.07 -24.49
N PRO A 200 8.97 -13.24 -25.08
CA PRO A 200 8.09 -13.33 -26.25
C PRO A 200 6.72 -12.66 -26.06
N ASP A 201 6.19 -12.68 -24.83
CA ASP A 201 4.85 -12.20 -24.49
C ASP A 201 4.84 -10.81 -23.82
N GLY A 202 5.99 -10.15 -23.68
CA GLY A 202 6.08 -8.82 -23.06
C GLY A 202 7.37 -8.59 -22.27
N ILE A 203 7.25 -7.92 -21.13
CA ILE A 203 8.37 -7.51 -20.28
C ILE A 203 8.30 -8.25 -18.94
N ALA A 204 9.45 -8.72 -18.47
CA ALA A 204 9.64 -9.24 -17.12
C ALA A 204 10.82 -8.52 -16.45
N PHE A 205 10.91 -8.64 -15.13
CA PHE A 205 12.06 -8.16 -14.37
C PHE A 205 12.79 -9.33 -13.71
N ALA A 206 14.11 -9.23 -13.65
CA ALA A 206 15.00 -10.21 -13.05
C ALA A 206 15.58 -9.70 -11.73
N PRO A 207 15.93 -10.59 -10.79
CA PRO A 207 16.60 -10.24 -9.52
C PRO A 207 18.06 -9.80 -9.68
N HIS A 208 18.56 -9.75 -10.91
CA HIS A 208 19.90 -9.28 -11.25
C HIS A 208 19.85 -8.51 -12.57
N PRO A 209 20.82 -7.63 -12.87
CA PRO A 209 20.87 -6.95 -14.15
C PRO A 209 20.89 -7.95 -15.32
N VAL A 210 20.21 -7.57 -16.41
CA VAL A 210 20.00 -8.32 -17.65
C VAL A 210 20.42 -7.45 -18.83
N VAL A 211 21.67 -6.99 -18.78
CA VAL A 211 22.21 -6.04 -19.76
C VAL A 211 22.78 -6.79 -20.97
N THR A 212 23.55 -7.85 -20.71
CA THR A 212 24.21 -8.65 -21.75
C THR A 212 23.37 -9.85 -22.17
N ASP A 213 23.72 -10.46 -23.31
CA ASP A 213 23.06 -11.68 -23.76
C ASP A 213 23.32 -12.86 -22.81
N THR A 214 24.51 -12.93 -22.21
CA THR A 214 24.83 -13.90 -21.17
C THR A 214 23.92 -13.75 -19.94
N ASP A 215 23.57 -12.52 -19.56
CA ASP A 215 22.65 -12.29 -18.43
C ASP A 215 21.22 -12.72 -18.77
N ARG A 216 20.79 -12.49 -20.02
CA ARG A 216 19.50 -12.97 -20.55
C ARG A 216 19.44 -14.49 -20.54
N ASP A 217 20.48 -15.14 -21.05
CA ASP A 217 20.58 -16.60 -21.06
C ASP A 217 20.52 -17.16 -19.63
N LYS A 218 21.27 -16.55 -18.71
CA LYS A 218 21.24 -16.91 -17.29
C LYS A 218 19.84 -16.74 -16.69
N TYR A 219 19.14 -15.65 -16.99
CA TYR A 219 17.77 -15.43 -16.53
C TYR A 219 16.82 -16.52 -17.05
N CYS A 220 16.87 -16.82 -18.35
CA CYS A 220 16.06 -17.86 -18.97
C CYS A 220 16.34 -19.24 -18.39
N VAL A 221 17.62 -19.62 -18.25
CA VAL A 221 18.03 -20.91 -17.67
C VAL A 221 17.54 -21.02 -16.23
N LYS A 222 17.72 -19.97 -15.41
CA LYS A 222 17.24 -19.97 -14.02
C LYS A 222 15.73 -20.14 -13.93
N ARG A 223 14.95 -19.54 -14.83
CA ARG A 223 13.49 -19.74 -14.86
C ARG A 223 13.11 -21.18 -15.16
N ILE A 224 13.82 -21.85 -16.06
CA ILE A 224 13.61 -23.27 -16.36
C ILE A 224 13.94 -24.11 -15.12
N VAL A 225 15.10 -23.87 -14.49
CA VAL A 225 15.50 -24.57 -13.27
C VAL A 225 14.46 -24.38 -12.17
N GLN A 226 14.05 -23.13 -11.90
CA GLN A 226 13.06 -22.81 -10.88
C GLN A 226 11.69 -23.45 -11.16
N PHE A 227 11.28 -23.52 -12.44
CA PHE A 227 10.07 -24.25 -12.83
C PHE A 227 10.15 -25.71 -12.40
N TYR A 228 11.27 -26.41 -12.67
CA TYR A 228 11.45 -27.80 -12.28
C TYR A 228 11.57 -28.00 -10.77
N GLU A 229 12.26 -27.10 -10.06
CA GLU A 229 12.37 -27.13 -8.59
C GLU A 229 11.01 -26.99 -7.88
N GLN A 230 10.06 -26.28 -8.51
CA GLN A 230 8.70 -26.12 -7.97
C GLN A 230 7.79 -27.32 -8.25
N GLN A 231 8.14 -28.19 -9.20
CA GLN A 231 7.31 -29.35 -9.53
C GLN A 231 7.58 -30.50 -8.55
N PRO A 232 6.53 -31.18 -8.03
CA PRO A 232 6.69 -32.42 -7.29
C PRO A 232 7.17 -33.51 -8.26
N THR A 233 8.48 -33.67 -8.37
CA THR A 233 9.18 -34.63 -9.25
C THR A 233 9.83 -35.75 -8.47
N ASP A 234 9.49 -35.91 -7.19
CA ASP A 234 10.01 -36.99 -6.35
C ASP A 234 9.55 -38.36 -6.89
N LEU A 235 10.48 -39.07 -7.52
CA LEU A 235 10.22 -40.39 -8.13
C LEU A 235 9.64 -41.39 -7.12
N ALA A 236 9.95 -41.26 -5.83
CA ALA A 236 9.41 -42.15 -4.81
C ALA A 236 7.88 -42.06 -4.74
N GLU A 237 7.32 -40.86 -4.85
CA GLU A 237 5.87 -40.64 -4.88
C GLU A 237 5.26 -41.19 -6.18
N TYR A 238 5.93 -41.03 -7.32
CA TYR A 238 5.46 -41.63 -8.58
C TYR A 238 5.51 -43.16 -8.57
N PHE A 239 6.54 -43.78 -7.97
CA PHE A 239 6.60 -45.23 -7.80
C PHE A 239 5.51 -45.75 -6.86
N LEU A 240 5.22 -45.00 -5.80
CA LEU A 240 4.14 -45.32 -4.85
C LEU A 240 2.76 -45.17 -5.50
N ALA A 241 2.52 -44.09 -6.25
CA ALA A 241 1.30 -43.87 -7.02
C ALA A 241 1.10 -44.96 -8.07
N ALA A 242 2.14 -45.32 -8.82
CA ALA A 242 2.08 -46.45 -9.75
C ALA A 242 1.73 -47.75 -9.01
N TRP A 243 2.25 -47.97 -7.80
CA TRP A 243 1.95 -49.16 -7.02
C TRP A 243 0.49 -49.21 -6.55
N GLN A 244 -0.10 -48.06 -6.18
CA GLN A 244 -1.53 -47.94 -5.89
C GLN A 244 -2.39 -48.23 -7.14
N VAL A 245 -1.97 -47.69 -8.29
CA VAL A 245 -2.57 -47.99 -9.60
C VAL A 245 -2.44 -49.47 -9.95
N ARG A 246 -1.42 -50.19 -9.48
CA ARG A 246 -1.31 -51.64 -9.67
C ARG A 246 -2.26 -52.40 -8.75
N THR A 247 -2.28 -52.05 -7.46
CA THR A 247 -2.99 -52.78 -6.39
C THR A 247 -4.49 -52.51 -6.31
N GLY A 248 -4.98 -51.42 -6.87
CA GLY A 248 -6.44 -51.18 -7.01
C GLY A 248 -7.09 -50.66 -5.75
N HIS A 249 -6.33 -49.92 -4.95
CA HIS A 249 -6.86 -49.24 -3.79
C HIS A 249 -7.63 -47.98 -4.22
N GLY A 250 -8.90 -47.87 -3.79
CA GLY A 250 -9.87 -46.87 -4.26
C GLY A 250 -10.87 -47.50 -5.23
N GLU A 251 -12.11 -47.69 -4.78
CA GLU A 251 -13.18 -48.36 -5.52
C GLU A 251 -13.49 -47.66 -6.86
N ASP A 252 -13.06 -48.26 -7.97
CA ASP A 252 -13.89 -48.49 -9.15
C ASP A 252 -13.17 -49.48 -10.09
N SER A 253 -13.92 -50.42 -10.67
CA SER A 253 -13.45 -51.35 -11.71
C SER A 253 -13.21 -50.64 -13.05
N GLY A 254 -12.65 -49.43 -13.02
CA GLY A 254 -12.39 -48.59 -14.19
C GLY A 254 -11.11 -48.96 -14.94
N SER A 255 -10.96 -48.41 -16.15
CA SER A 255 -9.73 -48.49 -16.95
C SER A 255 -8.49 -48.06 -16.15
N ILE A 256 -7.32 -48.61 -16.49
CA ILE A 256 -6.01 -48.20 -15.93
C ILE A 256 -5.83 -46.67 -16.01
N ASP A 257 -6.29 -46.05 -17.10
CA ASP A 257 -6.20 -44.60 -17.30
C ASP A 257 -6.98 -43.80 -16.25
N ASN A 258 -8.12 -44.31 -15.78
CA ASN A 258 -8.90 -43.67 -14.71
C ASN A 258 -8.19 -43.80 -13.37
N ARG A 259 -7.58 -44.96 -13.09
CA ARG A 259 -6.81 -45.20 -11.87
C ARG A 259 -5.56 -44.31 -11.81
N ILE A 260 -4.86 -44.15 -12.95
CA ILE A 260 -3.72 -43.23 -13.05
C ILE A 260 -4.15 -41.79 -12.77
N ARG A 261 -5.27 -41.35 -13.36
CA ARG A 261 -5.80 -40.00 -13.12
C ARG A 261 -6.14 -39.77 -11.66
N GLN A 262 -6.86 -40.70 -11.04
CA GLN A 262 -7.24 -40.62 -9.64
C GLN A 262 -6.01 -40.58 -8.72
N ALA A 263 -5.05 -41.48 -8.92
CA ALA A 263 -3.83 -41.51 -8.11
C ALA A 263 -3.00 -40.22 -8.26
N ALA A 264 -2.95 -39.65 -9.46
CA ALA A 264 -2.28 -38.37 -9.69
C ALA A 264 -2.98 -37.21 -8.97
N GLU A 265 -4.31 -37.15 -9.01
CA GLU A 265 -5.09 -36.11 -8.30
C GLU A 265 -4.96 -36.22 -6.77
N GLU A 266 -5.09 -37.43 -6.23
CA GLU A 266 -5.01 -37.70 -4.78
C GLU A 266 -3.65 -37.30 -4.19
N GLN A 267 -2.57 -37.57 -4.93
CA GLN A 267 -1.20 -37.27 -4.50
C GLN A 267 -0.67 -35.93 -5.02
N LYS A 268 -1.50 -35.16 -5.76
CA LYS A 268 -1.10 -33.88 -6.41
C LYS A 268 0.14 -34.04 -7.31
N LEU A 269 0.20 -35.15 -8.03
CA LEU A 269 1.27 -35.47 -8.98
C LEU A 269 0.87 -35.16 -10.43
N SER A 270 1.85 -35.06 -11.32
CA SER A 270 1.60 -34.89 -12.76
C SER A 270 1.08 -36.19 -13.38
N GLN A 271 -0.17 -36.19 -13.86
CA GLN A 271 -0.78 -37.35 -14.53
C GLN A 271 0.09 -37.84 -15.71
N ARG A 272 0.54 -36.94 -16.59
CA ARG A 272 1.36 -37.29 -17.76
C ARG A 272 2.69 -37.94 -17.37
N TYR A 273 3.29 -37.47 -16.27
CA TYR A 273 4.53 -38.05 -15.80
C TYR A 273 4.29 -39.43 -15.16
N LEU A 274 3.20 -39.60 -14.41
CA LEU A 274 2.78 -40.89 -13.88
C LEU A 274 2.49 -41.91 -15.00
N GLU A 275 1.84 -41.50 -16.09
CA GLU A 275 1.65 -42.35 -17.29
C GLU A 275 2.99 -42.79 -17.90
N THR A 276 3.98 -41.90 -17.91
CA THR A 276 5.32 -42.18 -18.43
C THR A 276 6.05 -43.18 -17.52
N VAL A 277 6.02 -42.98 -16.20
CA VAL A 277 6.59 -43.90 -15.21
C VAL A 277 5.88 -45.25 -15.28
N TRP A 278 4.55 -45.28 -15.37
CA TRP A 278 3.77 -46.50 -15.54
C TRP A 278 4.18 -47.28 -16.79
N ARG A 279 4.31 -46.59 -17.93
CA ARG A 279 4.76 -47.20 -19.19
C ARG A 279 6.16 -47.78 -19.04
N PHE A 280 7.10 -47.02 -18.46
CA PHE A 280 8.47 -47.48 -18.22
C PHE A 280 8.51 -48.76 -17.35
N LEU A 281 7.73 -48.80 -16.27
CA LEU A 281 7.65 -49.96 -15.37
C LEU A 281 7.05 -51.21 -16.03
N HIS A 282 6.35 -51.06 -17.16
CA HIS A 282 5.75 -52.17 -17.92
C HIS A 282 6.39 -52.34 -19.30
N ASP A 283 7.43 -51.58 -19.63
CA ASP A 283 8.10 -51.66 -20.92
C ASP A 283 9.10 -52.82 -20.91
N GLU A 284 8.72 -53.95 -21.51
CA GLU A 284 9.57 -55.13 -21.64
C GLU A 284 10.60 -55.02 -22.77
N SER A 285 10.53 -53.98 -23.62
CA SER A 285 11.47 -53.79 -24.73
C SER A 285 12.89 -53.44 -24.24
N VAL A 286 13.00 -52.85 -23.05
CA VAL A 286 14.27 -52.60 -22.36
C VAL A 286 14.70 -53.86 -21.62
N ASN A 287 15.76 -54.50 -22.12
CA ASN A 287 16.21 -55.83 -21.69
C ASN A 287 17.60 -55.85 -21.02
N ALA A 288 18.26 -54.71 -20.87
CA ALA A 288 19.55 -54.61 -20.19
C ALA A 288 19.71 -53.27 -19.44
N GLY A 289 20.59 -53.27 -18.44
CA GLY A 289 21.00 -52.09 -17.68
C GLY A 289 20.17 -51.80 -16.42
N PRO A 290 20.48 -50.70 -15.72
CA PRO A 290 19.87 -50.34 -14.43
C PRO A 290 18.34 -50.20 -14.47
N ALA A 291 17.80 -49.79 -15.62
CA ALA A 291 16.35 -49.69 -15.83
C ALA A 291 15.62 -51.02 -15.59
N VAL A 292 16.23 -52.15 -15.97
CA VAL A 292 15.65 -53.48 -15.73
C VAL A 292 15.66 -53.81 -14.25
N GLU A 293 16.71 -53.47 -13.52
CA GLU A 293 16.83 -53.72 -12.09
C GLU A 293 15.76 -52.95 -11.30
N ILE A 294 15.59 -51.65 -11.59
CA ILE A 294 14.57 -50.80 -10.98
C ILE A 294 13.17 -51.38 -11.25
N ARG A 295 12.88 -51.76 -12.51
CA ARG A 295 11.61 -52.38 -12.90
C ARG A 295 11.34 -53.66 -12.12
N GLN A 296 12.32 -54.57 -12.05
CA GLN A 296 12.17 -55.86 -11.34
C GLN A 296 11.95 -55.67 -9.85
N ARG A 297 12.71 -54.77 -9.21
CA ARG A 297 12.55 -54.47 -7.79
C ARG A 297 11.19 -53.85 -7.50
N TRP A 298 10.71 -52.95 -8.36
CA TRP A 298 9.36 -52.39 -8.23
C TRP A 298 8.26 -53.45 -8.46
N LEU A 299 8.41 -54.34 -9.44
CA LEU A 299 7.47 -55.44 -9.68
C LEU A 299 7.38 -56.40 -8.48
N ASN A 300 8.50 -56.64 -7.80
CA ASN A 300 8.58 -57.49 -6.60
C ASN A 300 8.05 -56.85 -5.31
N LEU A 301 7.56 -55.61 -5.34
CA LEU A 301 6.91 -54.98 -4.18
C LEU A 301 5.64 -55.74 -3.76
N PRO A 302 5.38 -55.91 -2.45
CA PRO A 302 4.20 -56.61 -1.97
C PRO A 302 2.92 -55.91 -2.43
N THR A 303 1.87 -56.66 -2.78
CA THR A 303 0.60 -56.11 -3.30
C THR A 303 -0.44 -55.87 -2.21
N GLU A 304 -0.20 -56.37 -1.00
CA GLU A 304 -1.08 -56.24 0.17
C GLU A 304 -0.97 -54.83 0.77
N PHE A 305 -2.12 -54.21 1.02
CA PHE A 305 -2.19 -52.83 1.49
C PHE A 305 -1.55 -52.62 2.88
N GLU A 306 -1.55 -53.66 3.73
CA GLU A 306 -0.93 -53.64 5.06
C GLU A 306 0.58 -53.32 5.00
N HIS A 307 1.22 -53.59 3.87
CA HIS A 307 2.64 -53.31 3.65
C HIS A 307 2.92 -51.91 3.12
N ARG A 308 1.93 -51.01 3.03
CA ARG A 308 2.08 -49.67 2.40
C ARG A 308 3.27 -48.86 2.94
N ASP A 309 3.49 -48.84 4.25
CA ASP A 309 4.60 -48.09 4.84
C ASP A 309 5.97 -48.69 4.48
N ASN A 310 6.03 -50.01 4.31
CA ASN A 310 7.22 -50.70 3.83
C ASN A 310 7.44 -50.40 2.34
N VAL A 311 6.38 -50.46 1.53
CA VAL A 311 6.43 -50.11 0.10
C VAL A 311 6.92 -48.69 -0.11
N ARG A 312 6.40 -47.72 0.67
CA ARG A 312 6.87 -46.33 0.62
C ARG A 312 8.39 -46.23 0.82
N LYS A 313 8.94 -46.91 1.83
CA LYS A 313 10.39 -46.94 2.07
C LYS A 313 11.17 -47.56 0.90
N GLN A 314 10.65 -48.63 0.31
CA GLN A 314 11.28 -49.24 -0.86
C GLN A 314 11.20 -48.34 -2.11
N CYS A 315 10.11 -47.60 -2.30
CA CYS A 315 10.00 -46.58 -3.35
C CYS A 315 11.00 -45.45 -3.16
N THR A 316 11.26 -45.02 -1.91
CA THR A 316 12.34 -44.07 -1.59
C THR A 316 13.71 -44.62 -1.99
N GLN A 317 14.00 -45.88 -1.65
CA GLN A 317 15.27 -46.50 -2.06
C GLN A 317 15.39 -46.58 -3.59
N LEU A 318 14.33 -46.95 -4.30
CA LEU A 318 14.33 -47.00 -5.76
C LEU A 318 14.64 -45.64 -6.39
N ARG A 319 14.13 -44.54 -5.82
CA ARG A 319 14.49 -43.19 -6.26
C ARG A 319 15.96 -42.91 -6.02
N ASP A 320 16.48 -43.20 -4.83
CA ASP A 320 17.86 -42.89 -4.48
C ASP A 320 18.81 -43.64 -5.42
N ASP A 321 18.51 -44.91 -5.72
CA ASP A 321 19.26 -45.70 -6.69
C ASP A 321 19.21 -45.09 -8.10
N VAL A 322 18.08 -44.52 -8.54
CA VAL A 322 17.98 -43.81 -9.84
C VAL A 322 18.87 -42.57 -9.87
N MET A 323 19.01 -41.87 -8.75
CA MET A 323 19.80 -40.63 -8.66
C MET A 323 21.31 -40.89 -8.58
N GLU A 324 21.72 -42.12 -8.28
CA GLU A 324 23.13 -42.55 -8.20
C GLU A 324 23.69 -43.13 -9.51
N LEU A 325 22.86 -43.33 -10.54
CA LEU A 325 23.23 -43.85 -11.87
C LEU A 325 23.87 -42.80 -12.78
#